data_AF-A0A177FPS9-F1
#
_entry.id   AF-A0A177FPS9-F1
#
_cell.length_a   1.000
_cell.length_b   1.000
_cell.length_c   1.000
_cell.angle_alpha   90.00
_cell.angle_beta   90.00
_cell.angle_gamma   90.00
#
_symmetry.space_group_name_H-M   'P 1'
#
loop_
_entity.id
_entity.type
_entity.pdbx_description
1 polymer ?
#
loop_
_entity_poly.entity_id
_entity_poly.type
_entity_poly.pdbx_seq_one_letter_code
_entity_poly.pdbx_strand_id
1 'polypeptide(L)'
;MPLDGVHTGEDAFSSLCYGAFETETLMATATSTSSASSTTPTTSDASTTTEAAPSSPTIPNFPYPVIKHSADSVAGYYLNETGLTDVAVLQIREFESESSADDYEREFQSVIEKFLDAAVKTGKKKLIVDLQGNPGGFVVLGADTYAQLFPSIKPIDKSNVRDHLGFWILGNAASEMYSNATKTDDESDEQYDTVVYNTLAYQSIVSHQFYDFPDFETYYGPYPANGGNFSAYFQTNYTDPGYTNFQDTGIIITGTNNRTGFRQPFAAQDIVVLTDGFCASTCTVVSEYLKSYSGVQFITVGGRPQTGPMQAVGGVKGSQVFPFTRLLPWADLLHSPNNTFSELANGTIWEDFTYEAALRTLDEQGTGGVNGCNHFRYGEQTATPLQFVYEAADCRLWWTREMMYDPTFIWSRVATVAFKERKGTQFNSKYCVANSTGHPTSISGGWKAPWLGPQDPPDNIRAGLKGWKLQGKPLEALSPGHSTTNSKQTATNSPTSSTKVSKPTSPPGDTSDKAFDDDAVVDDIDVGGTDIDGLNVDSDELTSIKQACSSYTGDAWLVRVICGALNGSK
;
A
#
# COMPACT_ATOMS: atom_id res chain seq x y z
N MET A 1 0.88 -24.29 10.07
CA MET A 1 1.06 -25.18 11.25
C MET A 1 -0.31 -25.61 11.76
N PRO A 2 -0.44 -26.72 12.52
CA PRO A 2 -1.64 -26.96 13.33
C PRO A 2 -1.78 -25.84 14.38
N LEU A 3 -3.01 -25.41 14.67
CA LEU A 3 -3.32 -24.42 15.71
C LEU A 3 -4.03 -25.08 16.92
N ASP A 4 -3.90 -26.40 17.05
CA ASP A 4 -4.56 -27.18 18.08
C ASP A 4 -4.04 -26.80 19.47
N GLY A 5 -4.91 -26.21 20.30
CA GLY A 5 -4.58 -25.71 21.64
C GLY A 5 -4.26 -24.21 21.71
N VAL A 6 -4.28 -23.48 20.59
CA VAL A 6 -4.16 -22.02 20.58
C VAL A 6 -5.55 -21.40 20.71
N HIS A 7 -5.79 -20.64 21.79
CA HIS A 7 -7.11 -20.06 22.09
C HIS A 7 -7.07 -18.53 22.27
N THR A 8 -5.91 -17.96 22.59
CA THR A 8 -5.65 -16.53 22.80
C THR A 8 -4.44 -16.05 21.99
N GLY A 9 -4.17 -14.74 22.00
CA GLY A 9 -2.94 -14.19 21.41
C GLY A 9 -1.69 -14.62 22.19
N GLU A 10 -1.83 -14.71 23.51
CA GLU A 10 -0.81 -15.16 24.45
C GLU A 10 -0.47 -16.65 24.25
N ASP A 11 -1.45 -17.52 23.96
CA ASP A 11 -1.20 -18.91 23.58
C ASP A 11 -0.41 -18.99 22.27
N ALA A 12 -0.79 -18.18 21.27
CA ALA A 12 -0.13 -18.15 19.98
C ALA A 12 1.34 -17.71 20.13
N PHE A 13 1.58 -16.62 20.86
CA PHE A 13 2.93 -16.13 21.15
C PHE A 13 3.75 -17.15 21.94
N SER A 14 3.19 -17.72 23.01
CA SER A 14 3.89 -18.67 23.89
C SER A 14 4.21 -20.01 23.22
N SER A 15 3.40 -20.44 22.25
CA SER A 15 3.61 -21.70 21.50
C SER A 15 4.44 -21.55 20.22
N LEU A 16 4.41 -20.39 19.57
CA LEU A 16 5.09 -20.16 18.28
C LEU A 16 6.39 -19.35 18.39
N CYS A 17 6.55 -18.54 19.45
CA CYS A 17 7.72 -17.68 19.66
C CYS A 17 8.63 -18.16 20.82
N TYR A 18 8.49 -19.42 21.23
CA TYR A 18 9.28 -20.01 22.32
C TYR A 18 10.79 -19.96 21.98
N GLY A 19 11.59 -19.37 22.87
CA GLY A 19 13.04 -19.20 22.69
C GLY A 19 13.49 -17.87 22.06
N ALA A 20 12.57 -16.97 21.68
CA ALA A 20 12.91 -15.68 21.06
C ALA A 20 13.80 -14.74 21.90
N PHE A 21 13.99 -15.03 23.19
CA PHE A 21 14.88 -14.31 24.12
C PHE A 21 16.10 -15.13 24.59
N GLU A 22 16.25 -16.41 24.20
CA GLU A 22 17.39 -17.24 24.66
C GLU A 22 18.65 -17.03 23.80
N THR A 23 18.52 -16.41 22.62
CA THR A 23 19.58 -16.21 21.63
C THR A 23 20.72 -15.29 22.08
N GLU A 24 20.50 -14.36 23.02
CA GLU A 24 21.55 -13.49 23.57
C GLU A 24 22.72 -14.30 24.20
N THR A 25 22.42 -15.46 24.78
CA THR A 25 23.41 -16.21 25.57
C THR A 25 24.42 -16.99 24.71
N LEU A 26 24.11 -17.26 23.43
CA LEU A 26 24.93 -18.13 22.58
C LEU A 26 26.07 -17.42 21.85
N MET A 27 25.95 -16.13 21.53
CA MET A 27 27.04 -15.40 20.88
C MET A 27 28.29 -15.22 21.76
N ALA A 28 28.13 -15.24 23.08
CA ALA A 28 29.21 -15.02 24.05
C ALA A 28 30.27 -16.15 24.15
N THR A 29 30.05 -17.31 23.50
CA THR A 29 30.93 -18.50 23.66
C THR A 29 31.65 -18.91 22.36
N ALA A 30 31.33 -18.30 21.21
CA ALA A 30 31.84 -18.72 19.90
C ALA A 30 33.27 -18.22 19.55
N THR A 31 34.13 -17.96 20.55
CA THR A 31 35.42 -17.27 20.37
C THR A 31 36.65 -18.13 20.70
N SER A 32 36.65 -19.43 20.36
CA SER A 32 37.90 -20.20 20.29
C SER A 32 37.88 -21.38 19.31
N THR A 33 38.93 -21.46 18.48
CA THR A 33 39.44 -22.64 17.76
C THR A 33 38.47 -23.53 16.96
N SER A 34 38.56 -23.44 15.63
CA SER A 34 39.24 -24.51 14.88
C SER A 34 39.83 -23.99 13.56
N SER A 35 41.07 -24.40 13.25
CA SER A 35 41.68 -24.19 11.93
C SER A 35 41.73 -25.53 11.19
N ALA A 36 41.11 -25.61 10.02
CA ALA A 36 41.21 -26.78 9.16
C ALA A 36 41.17 -26.36 7.68
N SER A 37 42.22 -26.69 6.93
CA SER A 37 42.21 -26.58 5.47
C SER A 37 41.66 -27.86 4.85
N SER A 38 40.77 -27.75 3.87
CA SER A 38 40.36 -28.88 3.02
C SER A 38 40.34 -28.48 1.56
N THR A 39 41.08 -29.22 0.73
CA THR A 39 41.28 -28.99 -0.70
C THR A 39 40.01 -29.20 -1.53
N THR A 40 39.85 -28.37 -2.57
CA THR A 40 38.81 -28.50 -3.61
C THR A 40 38.91 -29.82 -4.39
N PRO A 41 37.84 -30.62 -4.49
CA PRO A 41 37.72 -31.66 -5.50
C PRO A 41 36.96 -31.12 -6.72
N THR A 42 37.68 -30.79 -7.80
CA THR A 42 37.06 -30.33 -9.05
C THR A 42 36.27 -31.45 -9.71
N THR A 43 34.94 -31.39 -9.64
CA THR A 43 34.03 -32.31 -10.34
C THR A 43 33.01 -31.50 -11.14
N SER A 44 32.96 -31.73 -12.44
CA SER A 44 32.12 -30.98 -13.38
C SER A 44 30.77 -31.68 -13.57
N ASP A 45 29.85 -31.52 -12.63
CA ASP A 45 28.45 -31.83 -12.88
C ASP A 45 27.83 -30.70 -13.73
N ALA A 46 27.37 -31.06 -14.93
CA ALA A 46 26.72 -30.12 -15.83
C ALA A 46 25.34 -29.75 -15.29
N SER A 47 25.04 -28.44 -15.23
CA SER A 47 23.71 -27.96 -14.84
C SER A 47 22.67 -28.45 -15.84
N THR A 48 21.93 -29.51 -15.47
CA THR A 48 20.74 -29.93 -16.19
C THR A 48 19.62 -28.97 -15.84
N THR A 49 19.40 -27.97 -16.69
CA THR A 49 18.22 -27.10 -16.67
C THR A 49 16.97 -27.95 -16.68
N THR A 50 16.40 -28.15 -15.50
CA THR A 50 15.10 -28.81 -15.35
C THR A 50 14.06 -27.76 -15.73
N GLU A 51 13.64 -27.82 -16.99
CA GLU A 51 12.57 -26.98 -17.53
C GLU A 51 11.37 -27.01 -16.58
N ALA A 52 10.99 -25.84 -16.07
CA ALA A 52 9.91 -25.72 -15.09
C ALA A 52 8.62 -26.30 -15.70
N ALA A 53 7.87 -27.08 -14.91
CA ALA A 53 6.65 -27.70 -15.40
C ALA A 53 5.71 -26.62 -15.96
N PRO A 54 5.16 -26.79 -17.19
CA PRO A 54 4.42 -25.73 -17.85
C PRO A 54 3.22 -25.30 -17.01
N SER A 55 3.04 -23.99 -16.84
CA SER A 55 1.99 -23.43 -15.98
C SER A 55 0.61 -23.98 -16.36
N SER A 56 -0.26 -24.19 -15.36
CA SER A 56 -1.63 -24.65 -15.57
C SER A 56 -2.31 -23.83 -16.69
N PRO A 57 -3.08 -24.45 -17.61
CA PRO A 57 -3.80 -23.70 -18.64
C PRO A 57 -4.96 -22.84 -18.08
N THR A 58 -5.26 -22.97 -16.78
CA THR A 58 -6.32 -22.23 -16.06
C THR A 58 -5.84 -21.85 -14.66
N ILE A 59 -6.10 -20.61 -14.23
CA ILE A 59 -5.98 -20.22 -12.83
C ILE A 59 -6.94 -21.09 -11.98
N PRO A 60 -6.54 -21.61 -10.80
CA PRO A 60 -7.41 -22.46 -9.99
C PRO A 60 -8.79 -21.84 -9.70
N ASN A 61 -9.85 -22.62 -9.95
CA ASN A 61 -11.27 -22.22 -9.84
C ASN A 61 -11.79 -21.20 -10.88
N PHE A 62 -10.98 -20.79 -11.85
CA PHE A 62 -11.40 -19.93 -12.97
C PHE A 62 -11.63 -20.72 -14.26
N PRO A 63 -12.43 -20.21 -15.22
CA PRO A 63 -12.58 -20.82 -16.53
C PRO A 63 -11.28 -20.72 -17.36
N TYR A 64 -11.30 -21.28 -18.58
CA TYR A 64 -10.23 -21.04 -19.55
C TYR A 64 -10.12 -19.54 -19.91
N PRO A 65 -8.95 -18.91 -19.73
CA PRO A 65 -8.71 -17.54 -20.16
C PRO A 65 -8.51 -17.46 -21.67
N VAL A 66 -8.70 -16.25 -22.22
CA VAL A 66 -8.28 -15.87 -23.58
C VAL A 66 -6.76 -15.71 -23.62
N ILE A 67 -6.19 -15.16 -22.55
CA ILE A 67 -4.77 -15.00 -22.27
C ILE A 67 -4.59 -14.83 -20.75
N LYS A 68 -3.50 -15.34 -20.19
CA LYS A 68 -3.09 -15.10 -18.80
C LYS A 68 -1.60 -14.87 -18.71
N HIS A 69 -1.17 -14.29 -17.59
CA HIS A 69 0.21 -14.28 -17.14
C HIS A 69 0.71 -15.69 -16.79
N SER A 70 2.00 -15.96 -16.95
CA SER A 70 2.67 -17.19 -16.51
C SER A 70 2.39 -17.49 -15.03
N ALA A 71 2.61 -16.50 -14.17
CA ALA A 71 2.40 -16.53 -12.72
C ALA A 71 0.95 -16.23 -12.25
N ASP A 72 -0.06 -16.35 -13.11
CA ASP A 72 -1.50 -16.21 -12.75
C ASP A 72 -1.94 -14.85 -12.14
N SER A 73 -1.10 -13.81 -12.14
CA SER A 73 -1.39 -12.49 -11.54
C SER A 73 -2.41 -11.66 -12.32
N VAL A 74 -2.42 -11.77 -13.66
CA VAL A 74 -3.40 -11.11 -14.55
C VAL A 74 -3.93 -12.06 -15.63
N ALA A 75 -5.23 -12.00 -15.91
CA ALA A 75 -5.88 -12.81 -16.94
C ALA A 75 -7.08 -12.11 -17.62
N GLY A 76 -7.26 -12.40 -18.91
CA GLY A 76 -8.32 -11.86 -19.73
C GLY A 76 -9.36 -12.92 -20.11
N TYR A 77 -10.64 -12.63 -19.91
CA TYR A 77 -11.77 -13.52 -20.16
C TYR A 77 -12.86 -12.87 -21.00
N TYR A 78 -13.70 -13.69 -21.64
CA TYR A 78 -14.89 -13.24 -22.37
C TYR A 78 -16.14 -13.91 -21.80
N LEU A 79 -17.21 -13.14 -21.58
CA LEU A 79 -18.51 -13.72 -21.25
C LEU A 79 -19.15 -14.31 -22.50
N ASN A 80 -19.73 -15.50 -22.36
CA ASN A 80 -20.37 -16.27 -23.43
C ASN A 80 -21.90 -16.38 -23.26
N GLU A 81 -22.46 -15.85 -22.17
CA GLU A 81 -23.90 -15.83 -21.91
C GLU A 81 -24.67 -14.99 -22.93
N THR A 82 -25.92 -15.38 -23.19
CA THR A 82 -26.77 -14.73 -24.20
C THR A 82 -26.99 -13.24 -23.89
N GLY A 83 -26.53 -12.38 -24.81
CA GLY A 83 -26.58 -10.93 -24.64
C GLY A 83 -25.60 -10.39 -23.60
N LEU A 84 -24.53 -11.13 -23.25
CA LEU A 84 -23.32 -10.62 -22.61
C LEU A 84 -22.06 -10.89 -23.47
N THR A 85 -22.24 -11.39 -24.70
CA THR A 85 -21.16 -11.78 -25.61
C THR A 85 -20.28 -10.62 -26.09
N ASP A 86 -20.69 -9.37 -25.88
CA ASP A 86 -19.90 -8.15 -26.11
C ASP A 86 -19.07 -7.71 -24.89
N VAL A 87 -19.15 -8.44 -23.77
CA VAL A 87 -18.42 -8.13 -22.54
C VAL A 87 -17.08 -8.89 -22.48
N ALA A 88 -16.03 -8.16 -22.11
CA ALA A 88 -14.73 -8.68 -21.70
C ALA A 88 -14.54 -8.49 -20.18
N VAL A 89 -13.70 -9.31 -19.58
CA VAL A 89 -13.26 -9.18 -18.18
C VAL A 89 -11.73 -9.19 -18.17
N LEU A 90 -11.11 -8.13 -17.66
CA LEU A 90 -9.71 -8.11 -17.28
C LEU A 90 -9.64 -8.33 -15.77
N GLN A 91 -9.20 -9.50 -15.33
CA GLN A 91 -8.94 -9.76 -13.93
C GLN A 91 -7.48 -9.49 -13.62
N ILE A 92 -7.23 -8.69 -12.58
CA ILE A 92 -5.91 -8.45 -12.02
C ILE A 92 -6.00 -8.87 -10.55
N ARG A 93 -5.43 -10.03 -10.24
CA ARG A 93 -5.38 -10.57 -8.88
C ARG A 93 -4.33 -9.85 -8.03
N GLU A 94 -3.26 -9.38 -8.66
CA GLU A 94 -2.09 -8.77 -8.01
C GLU A 94 -1.22 -8.07 -9.07
N PHE A 95 -0.36 -7.15 -8.64
CA PHE A 95 0.62 -6.42 -9.47
C PHE A 95 2.06 -6.86 -9.13
N GLU A 96 2.25 -8.05 -8.57
CA GLU A 96 3.53 -8.65 -8.17
C GLU A 96 3.44 -10.19 -8.30
N SER A 97 4.51 -10.91 -7.95
CA SER A 97 4.56 -12.38 -8.05
C SER A 97 5.65 -12.94 -7.15
N GLU A 98 5.35 -13.99 -6.37
CA GLU A 98 6.34 -14.75 -5.59
C GLU A 98 7.44 -15.36 -6.48
N SER A 99 7.10 -15.71 -7.73
CA SER A 99 8.08 -16.06 -8.76
C SER A 99 8.46 -14.81 -9.56
N SER A 100 9.45 -14.07 -9.05
CA SER A 100 10.07 -12.93 -9.75
C SER A 100 11.03 -13.42 -10.84
N ALA A 101 10.49 -13.81 -11.99
CA ALA A 101 11.28 -13.99 -13.21
C ALA A 101 11.63 -12.61 -13.81
N ASP A 102 12.81 -12.49 -14.42
CA ASP A 102 13.38 -11.22 -14.92
C ASP A 102 12.48 -10.46 -15.93
N ASP A 103 11.55 -11.16 -16.59
CA ASP A 103 10.57 -10.62 -17.55
C ASP A 103 9.17 -10.33 -16.92
N TYR A 104 8.97 -10.48 -15.60
CA TYR A 104 7.64 -10.42 -14.96
C TYR A 104 6.83 -9.16 -15.35
N GLU A 105 7.40 -7.98 -15.17
CA GLU A 105 6.71 -6.72 -15.49
C GLU A 105 6.39 -6.60 -16.99
N ARG A 106 7.33 -7.04 -17.83
CA ARG A 106 7.23 -7.02 -19.29
C ARG A 106 6.13 -7.96 -19.78
N GLU A 107 6.03 -9.18 -19.23
CA GLU A 107 4.94 -10.11 -19.54
C GLU A 107 3.60 -9.54 -19.05
N PHE A 108 3.51 -9.02 -17.83
CA PHE A 108 2.29 -8.41 -17.27
C PHE A 108 1.75 -7.28 -18.17
N GLN A 109 2.61 -6.30 -18.51
CA GLN A 109 2.28 -5.23 -19.46
C GLN A 109 1.77 -5.81 -20.79
N SER A 110 2.46 -6.81 -21.33
CA SER A 110 2.16 -7.40 -22.62
C SER A 110 0.87 -8.23 -22.63
N VAL A 111 0.51 -8.89 -21.52
CA VAL A 111 -0.74 -9.65 -21.38
C VAL A 111 -1.94 -8.70 -21.41
N ILE A 112 -1.88 -7.57 -20.70
CA ILE A 112 -2.93 -6.55 -20.73
C ILE A 112 -3.05 -5.96 -22.14
N GLU A 113 -1.92 -5.62 -22.78
CA GLU A 113 -1.88 -5.02 -24.11
C GLU A 113 -2.53 -5.94 -25.15
N LYS A 114 -2.07 -7.20 -25.21
CA LYS A 114 -2.62 -8.23 -26.09
C LYS A 114 -4.10 -8.49 -25.81
N PHE A 115 -4.55 -8.48 -24.55
CA PHE A 115 -5.95 -8.73 -24.20
C PHE A 115 -6.87 -7.60 -24.63
N LEU A 116 -6.54 -6.34 -24.31
CA LEU A 116 -7.37 -5.17 -24.66
C LEU A 116 -7.50 -5.05 -26.17
N ASP A 117 -6.39 -5.22 -26.90
CA ASP A 117 -6.35 -5.15 -28.35
C ASP A 117 -7.10 -6.33 -29.00
N ALA A 118 -7.00 -7.55 -28.44
CA ALA A 118 -7.82 -8.69 -28.86
C ALA A 118 -9.32 -8.52 -28.55
N ALA A 119 -9.69 -7.90 -27.44
CA ALA A 119 -11.08 -7.63 -27.07
C ALA A 119 -11.72 -6.66 -28.07
N VAL A 120 -11.04 -5.56 -28.41
CA VAL A 120 -11.48 -4.62 -29.44
C VAL A 120 -11.60 -5.29 -30.81
N LYS A 121 -10.58 -6.07 -31.23
CA LYS A 121 -10.56 -6.81 -32.51
C LYS A 121 -11.65 -7.87 -32.62
N THR A 122 -11.98 -8.56 -31.52
CA THR A 122 -13.08 -9.54 -31.47
C THR A 122 -14.46 -8.90 -31.27
N GLY A 123 -14.55 -7.57 -31.32
CA GLY A 123 -15.81 -6.85 -31.36
C GLY A 123 -16.44 -6.56 -30.00
N LYS A 124 -15.73 -6.81 -28.89
CA LYS A 124 -16.19 -6.46 -27.53
C LYS A 124 -16.46 -4.96 -27.41
N LYS A 125 -17.36 -4.60 -26.48
CA LYS A 125 -17.87 -3.24 -26.30
C LYS A 125 -17.88 -2.79 -24.85
N LYS A 126 -17.82 -3.72 -23.89
CA LYS A 126 -17.82 -3.44 -22.44
C LYS A 126 -16.66 -4.17 -21.76
N LEU A 127 -16.13 -3.59 -20.69
CA LEU A 127 -15.07 -4.19 -19.87
C LEU A 127 -15.48 -4.21 -18.40
N ILE A 128 -15.34 -5.36 -17.76
CA ILE A 128 -15.18 -5.45 -16.30
C ILE A 128 -13.69 -5.44 -16.01
N VAL A 129 -13.23 -4.58 -15.10
CA VAL A 129 -11.91 -4.69 -14.47
C VAL A 129 -12.14 -5.32 -13.10
N ASP A 130 -11.71 -6.57 -12.92
CA ASP A 130 -11.92 -7.36 -11.71
C ASP A 130 -10.68 -7.28 -10.81
N LEU A 131 -10.86 -6.66 -9.64
CA LEU A 131 -9.84 -6.41 -8.62
C LEU A 131 -10.22 -7.04 -7.26
N GLN A 132 -11.06 -8.09 -7.26
CA GLN A 132 -11.36 -8.85 -6.04
C GLN A 132 -10.07 -9.48 -5.46
N GLY A 133 -9.90 -9.41 -4.14
CA GLY A 133 -8.73 -9.94 -3.43
C GLY A 133 -7.38 -9.25 -3.70
N ASN A 134 -7.33 -8.15 -4.48
CA ASN A 134 -6.05 -7.60 -4.93
C ASN A 134 -5.26 -6.82 -3.83
N PRO A 135 -4.05 -7.25 -3.45
CA PRO A 135 -3.26 -6.64 -2.37
C PRO A 135 -2.46 -5.41 -2.80
N GLY A 136 -2.28 -5.20 -4.11
CA GLY A 136 -1.31 -4.27 -4.67
C GLY A 136 -0.18 -5.00 -5.40
N GLY A 137 1.05 -4.55 -5.19
CA GLY A 137 2.26 -4.92 -5.94
C GLY A 137 2.94 -3.70 -6.56
N PHE A 138 3.68 -3.85 -7.65
CA PHE A 138 4.47 -2.77 -8.24
C PHE A 138 3.60 -1.64 -8.81
N VAL A 139 3.74 -0.42 -8.26
CA VAL A 139 2.91 0.75 -8.62
C VAL A 139 3.04 1.10 -10.12
N VAL A 140 4.22 0.85 -10.70
CA VAL A 140 4.52 1.04 -12.13
C VAL A 140 3.56 0.25 -13.04
N LEU A 141 3.20 -0.98 -12.68
CA LEU A 141 2.24 -1.82 -13.42
C LEU A 141 0.80 -1.30 -13.27
N GLY A 142 0.48 -0.67 -12.13
CA GLY A 142 -0.80 0.03 -11.95
C GLY A 142 -0.91 1.27 -12.84
N ALA A 143 0.13 2.10 -12.85
CA ALA A 143 0.23 3.27 -13.73
C ALA A 143 0.15 2.88 -15.21
N ASP A 144 0.83 1.80 -15.63
CA ASP A 144 0.74 1.30 -17.00
C ASP A 144 -0.65 0.74 -17.32
N THR A 145 -1.25 -0.06 -16.43
CA THR A 145 -2.62 -0.59 -16.61
C THR A 145 -3.62 0.52 -16.88
N TYR A 146 -3.54 1.62 -16.12
CA TYR A 146 -4.38 2.78 -16.35
C TYR A 146 -4.05 3.48 -17.68
N ALA A 147 -2.77 3.66 -18.00
CA ALA A 147 -2.34 4.28 -19.25
C ALA A 147 -2.71 3.45 -20.50
N GLN A 148 -2.76 2.12 -20.42
CA GLN A 148 -3.28 1.26 -21.49
C GLN A 148 -4.79 1.43 -21.70
N LEU A 149 -5.56 1.67 -20.63
CA LEU A 149 -7.00 1.95 -20.71
C LEU A 149 -7.30 3.39 -21.15
N PHE A 150 -6.48 4.37 -20.76
CA PHE A 150 -6.69 5.80 -20.97
C PHE A 150 -5.42 6.53 -21.47
N PRO A 151 -4.84 6.16 -22.63
CA PRO A 151 -3.52 6.64 -23.10
C PRO A 151 -3.44 8.13 -23.45
N SER A 152 -4.53 8.89 -23.32
CA SER A 152 -4.57 10.35 -23.44
C SER A 152 -4.50 11.08 -22.09
N ILE A 153 -4.50 10.37 -20.96
CA ILE A 153 -4.44 10.91 -19.61
C ILE A 153 -3.16 10.39 -18.95
N LYS A 154 -2.19 11.27 -18.66
CA LYS A 154 -0.97 10.90 -17.94
C LYS A 154 -1.36 10.36 -16.55
N PRO A 155 -0.77 9.25 -16.04
CA PRO A 155 -0.79 8.94 -14.63
C PRO A 155 -0.16 10.11 -13.83
N ILE A 156 -0.83 10.56 -12.78
CA ILE A 156 -0.37 11.65 -11.90
C ILE A 156 -0.70 11.26 -10.47
N ASP A 157 0.32 11.19 -9.63
CA ASP A 157 0.15 11.00 -8.19
C ASP A 157 0.38 12.32 -7.43
N LYS A 158 0.03 12.29 -6.15
CA LYS A 158 0.40 13.33 -5.20
C LYS A 158 0.67 12.65 -3.85
N SER A 159 1.91 12.69 -3.40
CA SER A 159 2.40 11.98 -2.23
C SER A 159 3.12 12.91 -1.25
N ASN A 160 3.16 12.55 0.04
CA ASN A 160 4.14 13.11 0.98
C ASN A 160 4.55 12.09 2.06
N VAL A 161 5.71 12.33 2.68
CA VAL A 161 6.27 11.59 3.83
C VAL A 161 6.27 12.50 5.05
N ARG A 162 6.23 11.93 6.26
CA ARG A 162 6.31 12.69 7.52
C ARG A 162 7.74 13.17 7.79
N ASP A 163 7.90 14.41 8.23
CA ASP A 163 9.15 14.97 8.76
C ASP A 163 9.53 14.26 10.07
N HIS A 164 10.74 13.71 10.14
CA HIS A 164 11.38 13.20 11.36
C HIS A 164 12.91 13.13 11.18
N LEU A 165 13.64 13.18 12.30
CA LEU A 165 15.11 13.21 12.32
C LEU A 165 15.78 12.10 11.48
N GLY A 166 15.30 10.86 11.56
CA GLY A 166 15.80 9.77 10.71
C GLY A 166 15.67 10.05 9.20
N PHE A 167 14.56 10.63 8.74
CA PHE A 167 14.39 11.02 7.33
C PHE A 167 15.27 12.21 6.96
N TRP A 168 15.55 13.13 7.88
CA TRP A 168 16.55 14.20 7.65
C TRP A 168 17.95 13.61 7.42
N ILE A 169 18.39 12.69 8.29
CA ILE A 169 19.71 12.05 8.19
C ILE A 169 19.81 11.19 6.93
N LEU A 170 18.87 10.25 6.75
CA LEU A 170 18.84 9.30 5.63
C LEU A 170 18.64 10.00 4.28
N GLY A 171 17.78 11.01 4.21
CA GLY A 171 17.49 11.72 2.97
C GLY A 171 18.66 12.57 2.48
N ASN A 172 19.38 13.26 3.38
CA ASN A 172 20.63 13.94 3.03
C ASN A 172 21.68 12.93 2.53
N ALA A 173 21.93 11.85 3.29
CA ALA A 173 22.94 10.85 2.95
C ALA A 173 22.61 10.13 1.61
N ALA A 174 21.34 9.80 1.38
CA ALA A 174 20.85 9.23 0.13
C ALA A 174 21.03 10.20 -1.05
N SER A 175 20.74 11.49 -0.86
CA SER A 175 20.97 12.50 -1.89
C SER A 175 22.45 12.76 -2.17
N GLU A 176 23.35 12.63 -1.17
CA GLU A 176 24.79 12.64 -1.41
C GLU A 176 25.26 11.40 -2.19
N MET A 177 24.73 10.21 -1.89
CA MET A 177 25.01 8.97 -2.64
C MET A 177 24.54 9.06 -4.09
N TYR A 178 23.26 9.38 -4.32
CA TYR A 178 22.70 9.55 -5.67
C TYR A 178 23.54 10.53 -6.49
N SER A 179 23.84 11.71 -5.94
CA SER A 179 24.67 12.69 -6.64
C SER A 179 26.15 12.30 -6.77
N ASN A 180 26.62 11.19 -6.19
CA ASN A 180 27.93 10.60 -6.45
C ASN A 180 27.87 9.46 -7.48
N ALA A 181 26.83 8.62 -7.46
CA ALA A 181 26.59 7.61 -8.50
C ALA A 181 26.50 8.26 -9.90
N THR A 182 25.75 9.36 -10.02
CA THR A 182 25.65 10.19 -11.24
C THR A 182 26.97 10.90 -11.66
N LYS A 183 28.08 10.69 -10.95
CA LYS A 183 29.43 11.16 -11.34
C LYS A 183 30.32 10.02 -11.85
N THR A 184 29.86 8.77 -11.75
CA THR A 184 30.53 7.59 -12.31
C THR A 184 30.02 7.35 -13.74
N ASP A 185 30.77 6.60 -14.53
CA ASP A 185 30.29 6.10 -15.83
C ASP A 185 29.52 4.75 -15.67
N ASP A 186 29.09 4.39 -14.45
CA ASP A 186 28.40 3.12 -14.16
C ASP A 186 26.89 3.31 -13.95
N GLU A 187 26.13 3.07 -15.02
CA GLU A 187 24.67 3.16 -15.02
C GLU A 187 24.00 2.17 -14.05
N SER A 188 24.70 1.12 -13.58
CA SER A 188 24.13 0.11 -12.68
C SER A 188 24.12 0.55 -11.22
N ASP A 189 25.14 1.28 -10.77
CA ASP A 189 25.18 1.93 -9.45
C ASP A 189 24.14 3.06 -9.37
N GLU A 190 24.01 3.89 -10.41
CA GLU A 190 22.99 4.97 -10.45
C GLU A 190 21.57 4.40 -10.37
N GLN A 191 21.26 3.36 -11.15
CA GLN A 191 19.95 2.70 -11.10
C GLN A 191 19.68 2.02 -9.75
N TYR A 192 20.71 1.43 -9.11
CA TYR A 192 20.58 0.81 -7.80
C TYR A 192 20.21 1.84 -6.72
N ASP A 193 20.97 2.93 -6.60
CA ASP A 193 20.68 4.02 -5.66
C ASP A 193 19.30 4.65 -5.91
N THR A 194 18.92 4.80 -7.20
CA THR A 194 17.62 5.32 -7.63
C THR A 194 16.43 4.49 -7.15
N VAL A 195 16.58 3.16 -7.07
CA VAL A 195 15.54 2.24 -6.59
C VAL A 195 15.59 2.05 -5.07
N VAL A 196 16.78 1.85 -4.49
CA VAL A 196 16.95 1.55 -3.06
C VAL A 196 16.63 2.75 -2.18
N TYR A 197 17.10 3.94 -2.57
CA TYR A 197 16.86 5.19 -1.85
C TYR A 197 15.78 6.06 -2.50
N ASN A 198 14.90 5.45 -3.30
CA ASN A 198 13.72 6.15 -3.79
C ASN A 198 12.94 6.79 -2.64
N THR A 199 12.39 7.99 -2.86
CA THR A 199 11.67 8.78 -1.84
C THR A 199 12.55 9.33 -0.71
N LEU A 200 13.74 8.78 -0.43
CA LEU A 200 14.75 9.43 0.41
C LEU A 200 15.51 10.51 -0.38
N ALA A 201 16.14 10.13 -1.50
CA ALA A 201 16.90 11.04 -2.34
C ALA A 201 15.95 11.95 -3.14
N TYR A 202 16.08 13.27 -3.04
CA TYR A 202 15.20 14.23 -3.75
C TYR A 202 15.29 14.13 -5.28
N GLN A 203 16.41 13.60 -5.80
CA GLN A 203 16.65 13.38 -7.23
C GLN A 203 15.82 12.22 -7.79
N SER A 204 15.44 11.24 -6.96
CA SER A 204 14.69 10.04 -7.35
C SER A 204 13.18 10.28 -7.58
N ILE A 205 12.70 11.48 -7.26
CA ILE A 205 11.29 11.87 -7.27
C ILE A 205 11.13 13.27 -7.86
N VAL A 206 9.93 13.57 -8.36
CA VAL A 206 9.58 14.89 -8.88
C VAL A 206 8.41 15.46 -8.11
N SER A 207 8.25 16.78 -8.10
CA SER A 207 7.04 17.41 -7.56
C SER A 207 5.77 16.88 -8.26
N HIS A 208 4.62 16.99 -7.61
CA HIS A 208 3.32 16.62 -8.21
C HIS A 208 2.94 17.44 -9.47
N GLN A 209 3.77 18.38 -9.92
CA GLN A 209 3.66 19.08 -11.22
C GLN A 209 4.66 18.56 -12.30
N PHE A 210 5.52 17.58 -11.99
CA PHE A 210 6.66 17.15 -12.80
C PHE A 210 7.74 18.24 -13.00
N TYR A 211 8.03 18.99 -11.92
CA TYR A 211 9.28 19.73 -11.78
C TYR A 211 10.21 19.01 -10.81
N ASP A 212 11.49 18.97 -11.12
CA ASP A 212 12.54 18.46 -10.25
C ASP A 212 12.70 19.36 -9.01
N PHE A 213 13.13 18.79 -7.89
CA PHE A 213 13.49 19.59 -6.70
C PHE A 213 14.91 20.15 -6.85
N PRO A 214 15.19 21.40 -6.44
CA PRO A 214 16.50 22.02 -6.60
C PRO A 214 17.54 21.48 -5.60
N ASP A 215 17.09 21.11 -4.40
CA ASP A 215 17.88 20.72 -3.24
C ASP A 215 17.02 19.86 -2.30
N PHE A 216 17.68 19.20 -1.33
CA PHE A 216 17.00 18.32 -0.37
C PHE A 216 16.09 19.11 0.57
N GLU A 217 16.50 20.31 1.00
CA GLU A 217 15.71 21.15 1.90
C GLU A 217 14.37 21.59 1.28
N THR A 218 14.30 21.88 -0.02
CA THR A 218 13.04 22.18 -0.73
C THR A 218 12.15 20.94 -0.86
N TYR A 219 12.71 19.73 -0.88
CA TYR A 219 11.91 18.50 -0.80
C TYR A 219 11.44 18.22 0.64
N TYR A 220 12.33 18.31 1.63
CA TYR A 220 12.06 18.01 3.03
C TYR A 220 11.11 19.03 3.70
N GLY A 221 11.27 20.31 3.39
CA GLY A 221 10.49 21.41 3.95
C GLY A 221 11.12 22.07 5.19
N PRO A 222 10.38 22.22 6.32
CA PRO A 222 9.13 21.53 6.65
C PRO A 222 7.88 22.13 6.02
N TYR A 223 6.90 21.27 5.73
CA TYR A 223 5.54 21.66 5.32
C TYR A 223 4.52 21.28 6.42
N PRO A 224 4.05 22.24 7.25
CA PRO A 224 3.12 21.94 8.34
C PRO A 224 1.72 21.55 7.83
N ALA A 225 1.22 20.38 8.27
CA ALA A 225 -0.12 19.90 7.98
C ALA A 225 -0.64 19.00 9.12
N ASN A 226 -1.95 19.00 9.38
CA ASN A 226 -2.62 18.04 10.28
C ASN A 226 -2.00 17.85 11.68
N GLY A 227 -1.30 18.86 12.22
CA GLY A 227 -0.65 18.82 13.53
C GLY A 227 0.78 18.27 13.55
N GLY A 228 1.42 18.09 12.39
CA GLY A 228 2.84 17.79 12.27
C GLY A 228 3.44 18.43 11.01
N ASN A 229 4.68 18.06 10.70
CA ASN A 229 5.37 18.46 9.48
C ASN A 229 5.48 17.28 8.50
N PHE A 230 5.61 17.60 7.21
CA PHE A 230 5.75 16.66 6.11
C PHE A 230 6.69 17.20 5.03
N SER A 231 7.13 16.35 4.11
CA SER A 231 7.79 16.75 2.86
C SER A 231 6.85 17.45 1.89
N ALA A 232 7.43 18.07 0.86
CA ALA A 232 6.74 18.64 -0.28
C ALA A 232 5.91 17.59 -1.02
N TYR A 233 4.87 18.02 -1.74
CA TYR A 233 4.05 17.12 -2.54
C TYR A 233 4.80 16.62 -3.79
N PHE A 234 5.18 15.34 -3.77
CA PHE A 234 5.95 14.66 -4.81
C PHE A 234 5.15 13.54 -5.51
N GLN A 235 5.76 12.93 -6.51
CA GLN A 235 5.33 11.70 -7.19
C GLN A 235 6.54 11.00 -7.84
N THR A 236 6.36 9.72 -8.19
CA THR A 236 7.29 8.96 -9.03
C THR A 236 7.37 9.55 -10.44
N ASN A 237 8.58 9.64 -11.02
CA ASN A 237 8.72 10.08 -12.41
C ASN A 237 8.44 8.92 -13.40
N TYR A 238 7.17 8.59 -13.62
CA TYR A 238 6.73 7.57 -14.59
C TYR A 238 7.13 7.82 -16.06
N THR A 239 7.81 8.94 -16.33
CA THR A 239 8.38 9.29 -17.64
C THR A 239 9.88 8.96 -17.74
N ASP A 240 10.53 8.58 -16.63
CA ASP A 240 11.95 8.26 -16.54
C ASP A 240 12.21 6.74 -16.60
N PRO A 241 12.89 6.23 -17.64
CA PRO A 241 13.20 4.81 -17.75
C PRO A 241 14.23 4.34 -16.71
N GLY A 242 15.05 5.22 -16.12
CA GLY A 242 16.04 4.84 -15.09
C GLY A 242 15.38 4.29 -13.82
N TYR A 243 14.18 4.79 -13.50
CA TYR A 243 13.35 4.23 -12.43
C TYR A 243 12.44 3.10 -12.93
N THR A 244 11.73 3.27 -14.06
CA THR A 244 10.69 2.30 -14.44
C THR A 244 11.22 1.03 -15.13
N ASN A 245 12.41 1.09 -15.74
CA ASN A 245 13.04 0.00 -16.50
C ASN A 245 14.43 -0.32 -15.89
N PHE A 246 14.48 -0.46 -14.57
CA PHE A 246 15.67 -0.88 -13.82
C PHE A 246 16.34 -2.12 -14.45
N GLN A 247 17.65 -2.04 -14.71
CA GLN A 247 18.52 -3.10 -15.24
C GLN A 247 17.95 -3.87 -16.46
N ASP A 248 17.11 -3.23 -17.27
CA ASP A 248 16.38 -3.85 -18.37
C ASP A 248 15.48 -5.06 -17.97
N THR A 249 14.91 -5.05 -16.76
CA THR A 249 13.89 -6.01 -16.29
C THR A 249 12.49 -5.40 -16.11
N GLY A 250 12.39 -4.10 -15.77
CA GLY A 250 11.12 -3.40 -15.56
C GLY A 250 10.32 -3.08 -16.85
N ILE A 251 9.59 -1.96 -16.89
CA ILE A 251 8.82 -1.52 -18.07
C ILE A 251 8.99 -0.04 -18.42
N ILE A 252 8.67 0.28 -19.68
CA ILE A 252 8.36 1.65 -20.10
C ILE A 252 6.84 1.85 -19.98
N ILE A 253 6.40 2.95 -19.37
CA ILE A 253 4.96 3.26 -19.23
C ILE A 253 4.34 3.58 -20.60
N THR A 254 3.17 3.00 -20.87
CA THR A 254 2.36 3.26 -22.07
C THR A 254 2.04 4.74 -22.21
N GLY A 255 2.27 5.28 -23.41
CA GLY A 255 2.16 6.72 -23.69
C GLY A 255 3.43 7.53 -23.44
N THR A 256 4.49 6.93 -22.86
CA THR A 256 5.79 7.60 -22.65
C THR A 256 6.88 7.05 -23.58
N ASN A 257 7.99 7.79 -23.67
CA ASN A 257 9.22 7.41 -24.37
C ASN A 257 8.96 6.82 -25.79
N ASN A 258 9.25 5.53 -26.00
CA ASN A 258 9.03 4.83 -27.28
C ASN A 258 7.63 4.18 -27.40
N ARG A 259 6.91 3.95 -26.30
CA ARG A 259 5.58 3.31 -26.27
C ARG A 259 4.46 4.30 -26.58
N THR A 260 4.47 4.87 -27.78
CA THR A 260 3.49 5.86 -28.26
C THR A 260 2.49 5.27 -29.27
N GLY A 261 1.43 6.03 -29.60
CA GLY A 261 0.46 5.65 -30.64
C GLY A 261 -0.73 4.79 -30.19
N PHE A 262 -0.80 4.46 -28.90
CA PHE A 262 -1.89 3.71 -28.26
C PHE A 262 -3.25 4.41 -28.40
N ARG A 263 -4.33 3.63 -28.33
CA ARG A 263 -5.71 4.11 -28.45
C ARG A 263 -6.54 3.56 -27.29
N GLN A 264 -7.36 4.42 -26.69
CA GLN A 264 -8.33 4.02 -25.66
C GLN A 264 -9.24 2.88 -26.18
N PRO A 265 -9.21 1.67 -25.57
CA PRO A 265 -9.94 0.51 -26.07
C PRO A 265 -11.44 0.56 -25.75
N PHE A 266 -11.81 1.16 -24.61
CA PHE A 266 -13.19 1.30 -24.14
C PHE A 266 -13.43 2.71 -23.61
N ALA A 267 -14.60 3.28 -23.88
CA ALA A 267 -15.00 4.56 -23.28
C ALA A 267 -15.28 4.37 -21.78
N ALA A 268 -15.04 5.39 -20.94
CA ALA A 268 -15.11 5.25 -19.48
C ALA A 268 -16.46 4.72 -18.96
N GLN A 269 -17.58 5.16 -19.55
CA GLN A 269 -18.92 4.67 -19.18
C GLN A 269 -19.16 3.20 -19.52
N ASP A 270 -18.34 2.61 -20.40
CA ASP A 270 -18.40 1.22 -20.85
C ASP A 270 -17.44 0.30 -20.09
N ILE A 271 -16.71 0.86 -19.11
CA ILE A 271 -15.92 0.12 -18.11
C ILE A 271 -16.70 0.11 -16.79
N VAL A 272 -16.57 -0.97 -16.01
CA VAL A 272 -16.95 -1.02 -14.59
C VAL A 272 -15.87 -1.76 -13.82
N VAL A 273 -15.54 -1.29 -12.61
CA VAL A 273 -14.63 -2.01 -11.71
C VAL A 273 -15.43 -2.92 -10.79
N LEU A 274 -14.98 -4.16 -10.60
CA LEU A 274 -15.50 -5.14 -9.65
C LEU A 274 -14.52 -5.27 -8.48
N THR A 275 -15.06 -5.24 -7.26
CA THR A 275 -14.33 -5.34 -6.00
C THR A 275 -15.10 -6.18 -4.98
N ASP A 276 -14.43 -6.56 -3.90
CA ASP A 276 -14.98 -7.15 -2.67
C ASP A 276 -14.71 -6.25 -1.43
N GLY A 277 -14.07 -5.10 -1.64
CA GLY A 277 -13.62 -4.17 -0.62
C GLY A 277 -12.19 -4.40 -0.12
N PHE A 278 -11.48 -5.45 -0.55
CA PHE A 278 -10.12 -5.76 -0.07
C PHE A 278 -9.07 -4.79 -0.62
N CYS A 279 -9.05 -4.60 -1.95
CA CYS A 279 -8.21 -3.69 -2.75
C CYS A 279 -7.27 -2.75 -1.94
N ALA A 280 -5.97 -3.05 -1.96
CA ALA A 280 -4.93 -2.36 -1.18
C ALA A 280 -3.73 -1.90 -2.04
N SER A 281 -2.89 -1.02 -1.48
CA SER A 281 -1.65 -0.50 -2.11
C SER A 281 -1.91 -0.05 -3.58
N THR A 282 -1.18 -0.59 -4.56
CA THR A 282 -1.32 -0.29 -6.00
C THR A 282 -2.75 -0.46 -6.54
N CYS A 283 -3.56 -1.39 -6.01
CA CYS A 283 -4.97 -1.49 -6.39
C CYS A 283 -5.75 -0.19 -6.06
N THR A 284 -5.38 0.50 -4.98
CA THR A 284 -5.99 1.78 -4.60
C THR A 284 -5.55 2.92 -5.52
N VAL A 285 -4.31 2.92 -5.99
CA VAL A 285 -3.78 3.90 -6.95
C VAL A 285 -4.50 3.76 -8.29
N VAL A 286 -4.61 2.53 -8.81
CA VAL A 286 -5.40 2.23 -10.03
C VAL A 286 -6.87 2.61 -9.84
N SER A 287 -7.45 2.34 -8.66
CA SER A 287 -8.83 2.72 -8.35
C SER A 287 -9.03 4.23 -8.32
N GLU A 288 -8.09 4.98 -7.75
CA GLU A 288 -8.10 6.45 -7.76
C GLU A 288 -8.04 7.00 -9.18
N TYR A 289 -7.15 6.48 -10.04
CA TYR A 289 -7.08 6.91 -11.44
C TYR A 289 -8.39 6.62 -12.20
N LEU A 290 -8.90 5.38 -12.11
CA LEU A 290 -10.12 4.96 -12.78
C LEU A 290 -11.32 5.78 -12.33
N LYS A 291 -11.44 6.06 -11.03
CA LYS A 291 -12.54 6.86 -10.46
C LYS A 291 -12.39 8.36 -10.73
N SER A 292 -11.28 8.96 -10.34
CA SER A 292 -11.11 10.42 -10.26
C SER A 292 -10.74 11.05 -11.59
N TYR A 293 -9.92 10.37 -12.40
CA TYR A 293 -9.43 10.92 -13.67
C TYR A 293 -10.29 10.48 -14.86
N SER A 294 -10.86 9.27 -14.79
CA SER A 294 -11.70 8.71 -15.87
C SER A 294 -13.20 8.60 -15.55
N GLY A 295 -13.63 8.69 -14.29
CA GLY A 295 -15.06 8.62 -13.92
C GLY A 295 -15.69 7.23 -14.06
N VAL A 296 -14.88 6.17 -14.02
CA VAL A 296 -15.33 4.77 -14.07
C VAL A 296 -16.10 4.43 -12.80
N GLN A 297 -17.16 3.64 -12.94
CA GLN A 297 -18.04 3.25 -11.82
C GLN A 297 -17.61 1.94 -11.18
N PHE A 298 -17.87 1.79 -9.88
CA PHE A 298 -17.43 0.66 -9.06
C PHE A 298 -18.62 -0.14 -8.54
N ILE A 299 -18.57 -1.46 -8.71
CA ILE A 299 -19.46 -2.43 -8.05
C ILE A 299 -18.64 -3.19 -7.00
N THR A 300 -19.21 -3.36 -5.81
CA THR A 300 -18.57 -4.14 -4.73
C THR A 300 -19.48 -5.27 -4.25
N VAL A 301 -18.91 -6.42 -3.85
CA VAL A 301 -19.66 -7.62 -3.43
C VAL A 301 -19.39 -7.95 -1.96
N GLY A 302 -20.46 -8.19 -1.18
CA GLY A 302 -20.37 -8.61 0.20
C GLY A 302 -20.45 -7.48 1.22
N GLY A 303 -19.49 -7.43 2.15
CA GLY A 303 -19.50 -6.55 3.33
C GLY A 303 -20.48 -6.98 4.44
N ARG A 304 -20.56 -6.16 5.49
CA ARG A 304 -21.34 -6.42 6.73
C ARG A 304 -22.83 -6.72 6.44
N PRO A 305 -23.51 -7.60 7.19
CA PRO A 305 -24.92 -7.98 6.95
C PRO A 305 -25.93 -6.88 7.35
N GLN A 306 -25.82 -5.72 6.72
CA GLN A 306 -26.65 -4.52 6.88
C GLN A 306 -26.95 -3.90 5.51
N THR A 307 -28.06 -3.18 5.39
CA THR A 307 -28.39 -2.35 4.21
C THR A 307 -27.46 -1.12 4.12
N GLY A 308 -27.50 -0.40 2.99
CA GLY A 308 -26.67 0.78 2.77
C GLY A 308 -25.37 0.50 1.99
N PRO A 309 -24.61 1.56 1.68
CA PRO A 309 -23.41 1.50 0.85
C PRO A 309 -22.22 0.84 1.57
N MET A 310 -21.18 0.56 0.79
CA MET A 310 -19.91 -0.01 1.21
C MET A 310 -18.81 0.61 0.36
N GLN A 311 -17.59 0.75 0.89
CA GLN A 311 -16.47 1.21 0.07
C GLN A 311 -16.09 0.17 -0.99
N ALA A 312 -15.75 0.61 -2.20
CA ALA A 312 -15.13 -0.28 -3.18
C ALA A 312 -13.67 -0.62 -2.79
N VAL A 313 -13.00 0.30 -2.10
CA VAL A 313 -11.61 0.22 -1.67
C VAL A 313 -11.55 0.37 -0.15
N GLY A 314 -11.26 -0.71 0.56
CA GLY A 314 -11.18 -0.76 2.02
C GLY A 314 -9.79 -1.07 2.57
N GLY A 315 -8.83 -1.43 1.72
CA GLY A 315 -7.43 -1.65 2.10
C GLY A 315 -6.64 -0.36 2.32
N VAL A 316 -5.32 -0.51 2.40
CA VAL A 316 -4.39 0.61 2.63
C VAL A 316 -4.31 1.50 1.38
N LYS A 317 -4.77 2.76 1.48
CA LYS A 317 -4.74 3.77 0.41
C LYS A 317 -3.49 4.67 0.54
N GLY A 318 -2.33 4.03 0.61
CA GLY A 318 -1.00 4.67 0.53
C GLY A 318 -0.45 4.64 -0.90
N SER A 319 0.62 5.40 -1.14
CA SER A 319 1.31 5.41 -2.45
C SER A 319 2.64 4.66 -2.45
N GLN A 320 3.23 4.37 -1.29
CA GLN A 320 4.41 3.52 -1.16
C GLN A 320 4.47 2.88 0.24
N VAL A 321 4.68 1.56 0.26
CA VAL A 321 5.03 0.79 1.46
C VAL A 321 6.55 0.71 1.62
N PHE A 322 7.04 0.83 2.84
CA PHE A 322 8.42 0.52 3.22
C PHE A 322 8.40 -0.81 3.98
N PRO A 323 8.56 -1.97 3.32
CA PRO A 323 8.68 -3.25 4.01
C PRO A 323 9.99 -3.29 4.80
N PHE A 324 10.06 -4.06 5.88
CA PHE A 324 11.24 -4.01 6.75
C PHE A 324 12.53 -4.48 6.04
N THR A 325 12.44 -5.35 5.03
CA THR A 325 13.58 -5.66 4.13
C THR A 325 14.11 -4.45 3.37
N ARG A 326 13.27 -3.48 2.97
CA ARG A 326 13.71 -2.22 2.33
C ARG A 326 14.35 -1.24 3.32
N LEU A 327 14.14 -1.44 4.63
CA LEU A 327 14.80 -0.66 5.68
C LEU A 327 16.21 -1.18 6.00
N LEU A 328 16.58 -2.40 5.60
CA LEU A 328 17.93 -2.95 5.78
C LEU A 328 19.03 -2.04 5.18
N PRO A 329 19.01 -1.70 3.88
CA PRO A 329 19.99 -0.77 3.30
C PRO A 329 19.88 0.66 3.84
N TRP A 330 18.77 1.03 4.49
CA TRP A 330 18.65 2.32 5.16
C TRP A 330 19.36 2.29 6.53
N ALA A 331 19.40 1.15 7.23
CA ALA A 331 20.24 0.98 8.41
C ALA A 331 21.73 0.96 8.03
N ASP A 332 22.11 0.27 6.94
CA ASP A 332 23.46 0.35 6.36
C ASP A 332 23.85 1.81 6.05
N LEU A 333 22.96 2.58 5.42
CA LEU A 333 23.16 4.00 5.12
C LEU A 333 23.31 4.85 6.39
N LEU A 334 22.51 4.58 7.43
CA LEU A 334 22.58 5.35 8.68
C LEU A 334 23.94 5.17 9.37
N HIS A 335 24.38 3.91 9.52
CA HIS A 335 25.62 3.54 10.22
C HIS A 335 26.87 3.59 9.33
N SER A 336 26.71 3.99 8.06
CA SER A 336 27.82 4.11 7.10
C SER A 336 28.87 5.12 7.56
N PRO A 337 30.18 4.80 7.52
CA PRO A 337 31.24 5.76 7.86
C PRO A 337 31.36 6.92 6.85
N ASN A 338 30.65 6.84 5.72
CA ASN A 338 30.53 7.93 4.75
C ASN A 338 29.33 8.87 5.05
N ASN A 339 28.40 8.49 5.92
CA ASN A 339 27.25 9.31 6.29
C ASN A 339 27.69 10.46 7.22
N THR A 340 27.88 11.64 6.63
CA THR A 340 28.31 12.86 7.36
C THR A 340 27.27 13.40 8.33
N PHE A 341 26.04 12.87 8.31
CA PHE A 341 24.91 13.25 9.17
C PHE A 341 24.66 12.25 10.31
N SER A 342 25.40 11.13 10.36
CA SER A 342 25.25 10.06 11.36
C SER A 342 25.35 10.56 12.81
N GLU A 343 26.25 11.50 13.10
CA GLU A 343 26.40 12.10 14.44
C GLU A 343 25.12 12.78 14.96
N LEU A 344 24.16 13.13 14.10
CA LEU A 344 22.86 13.70 14.49
C LEU A 344 21.91 12.65 15.10
N ALA A 345 22.19 11.36 14.94
CA ALA A 345 21.43 10.30 15.60
C ALA A 345 21.76 10.19 17.10
N ASN A 346 22.98 10.59 17.50
CA ASN A 346 23.53 10.33 18.83
C ASN A 346 22.68 10.92 19.97
N GLY A 347 22.43 10.13 21.01
CA GLY A 347 21.52 10.46 22.11
C GLY A 347 20.04 10.51 21.71
N THR A 348 19.63 9.81 20.65
CA THR A 348 18.23 9.75 20.19
C THR A 348 17.84 8.32 19.77
N ILE A 349 16.54 8.09 19.60
CA ILE A 349 15.97 6.80 19.13
C ILE A 349 16.50 6.29 17.77
N TRP A 350 17.32 7.08 17.06
CA TRP A 350 17.95 6.69 15.80
C TRP A 350 19.32 6.02 15.98
N GLU A 351 19.92 6.04 17.19
CA GLU A 351 21.04 5.15 17.52
C GLU A 351 20.60 3.67 17.38
N ASP A 352 19.39 3.36 17.85
CA ASP A 352 18.78 2.02 17.82
C ASP A 352 18.03 1.70 16.49
N PHE A 353 18.30 2.42 15.39
CA PHE A 353 17.73 2.06 14.09
C PHE A 353 18.54 0.92 13.46
N THR A 354 18.09 -0.30 13.71
CA THR A 354 18.79 -1.56 13.41
C THR A 354 17.96 -2.54 12.56
N TYR A 355 18.51 -3.70 12.25
CA TYR A 355 17.87 -4.74 11.44
C TYR A 355 16.75 -5.50 12.19
N GLU A 356 16.60 -5.30 13.49
CA GLU A 356 15.75 -6.13 14.38
C GLU A 356 14.29 -6.22 13.95
N ALA A 357 13.76 -5.21 13.25
CA ALA A 357 12.41 -5.26 12.69
C ALA A 357 12.25 -6.40 11.66
N ALA A 358 13.25 -6.62 10.81
CA ALA A 358 13.30 -7.70 9.82
C ALA A 358 13.90 -9.01 10.36
N LEU A 359 14.72 -8.96 11.41
CA LEU A 359 15.25 -10.18 12.06
C LEU A 359 14.21 -10.87 12.98
N ARG A 360 13.13 -10.19 13.36
CA ARG A 360 12.06 -10.73 14.23
C ARG A 360 10.88 -11.33 13.45
N THR A 361 10.96 -11.42 12.12
CA THR A 361 9.87 -11.89 11.26
C THR A 361 10.11 -13.32 10.76
N LEU A 362 9.03 -14.04 10.43
CA LEU A 362 9.08 -15.50 10.25
C LEU A 362 9.74 -15.96 8.93
N ASP A 363 9.84 -15.09 7.94
CA ASP A 363 10.59 -15.28 6.69
C ASP A 363 10.94 -13.91 6.07
N GLU A 364 11.76 -13.90 5.02
CA GLU A 364 12.28 -12.69 4.36
C GLU A 364 11.23 -11.92 3.52
N GLN A 365 10.06 -12.49 3.25
CA GLN A 365 9.01 -11.86 2.43
C GLN A 365 7.84 -11.36 3.31
N GLY A 366 7.47 -12.11 4.33
CA GLY A 366 6.43 -11.80 5.32
C GLY A 366 6.83 -10.76 6.37
N THR A 367 7.82 -9.90 6.12
CA THR A 367 8.40 -9.01 7.15
C THR A 367 7.46 -7.92 7.67
N GLY A 368 6.35 -7.64 6.98
CA GLY A 368 5.52 -6.48 7.28
C GLY A 368 6.20 -5.17 6.86
N GLY A 369 5.65 -4.04 7.28
CA GLY A 369 6.17 -2.74 6.84
C GLY A 369 5.35 -1.53 7.29
N VAL A 370 5.88 -0.35 6.96
CA VAL A 370 5.25 0.95 7.22
C VAL A 370 4.59 1.46 5.95
N ASN A 371 3.37 2.01 6.05
CA ASN A 371 2.81 2.82 4.97
C ASN A 371 3.52 4.19 4.97
N GLY A 372 4.65 4.27 4.26
CA GLY A 372 5.58 5.40 4.32
C GLY A 372 5.05 6.67 3.66
N CYS A 373 4.30 6.52 2.55
CA CYS A 373 3.81 7.65 1.76
C CYS A 373 2.29 7.77 1.80
N ASN A 374 1.82 8.93 2.27
CA ASN A 374 0.42 9.32 2.11
C ASN A 374 0.11 9.54 0.62
N HIS A 375 -0.96 8.93 0.10
CA HIS A 375 -1.50 9.27 -1.21
C HIS A 375 -2.60 10.34 -1.07
N PHE A 376 -2.64 11.33 -1.95
CA PHE A 376 -3.65 12.40 -2.00
C PHE A 376 -4.28 12.51 -3.39
N ARG A 377 -5.58 12.84 -3.43
CA ARG A 377 -6.27 13.18 -4.69
C ARG A 377 -5.66 14.42 -5.34
N TYR A 378 -5.32 14.34 -6.62
CA TYR A 378 -4.79 15.50 -7.35
C TYR A 378 -5.86 16.61 -7.47
N GLY A 379 -5.43 17.87 -7.34
CA GLY A 379 -6.32 19.04 -7.31
C GLY A 379 -7.13 19.24 -6.01
N GLU A 380 -7.02 18.33 -5.03
CA GLU A 380 -7.69 18.43 -3.73
C GLU A 380 -6.97 19.44 -2.80
N GLN A 381 -7.76 20.18 -2.00
CA GLN A 381 -7.32 21.33 -1.19
C GLN A 381 -7.41 21.12 0.34
N THR A 382 -8.17 20.15 0.84
CA THR A 382 -8.24 19.85 2.29
C THR A 382 -6.96 19.21 2.84
N ALA A 383 -6.10 18.68 1.96
CA ALA A 383 -4.89 17.95 2.35
C ALA A 383 -5.18 16.72 3.24
N THR A 384 -6.30 16.03 2.96
CA THR A 384 -6.66 14.76 3.60
C THR A 384 -6.01 13.59 2.83
N PRO A 385 -5.15 12.76 3.45
CA PRO A 385 -4.66 11.52 2.84
C PRO A 385 -5.82 10.58 2.51
N LEU A 386 -5.78 9.94 1.34
CA LEU A 386 -6.83 9.04 0.85
C LEU A 386 -7.12 7.88 1.82
N GLN A 387 -6.14 7.48 2.65
CA GLN A 387 -6.31 6.53 3.75
C GLN A 387 -7.45 6.86 4.72
N PHE A 388 -7.82 8.13 4.86
CA PHE A 388 -8.89 8.61 5.73
C PHE A 388 -10.16 9.01 4.96
N VAL A 389 -10.20 8.81 3.64
CA VAL A 389 -11.33 9.22 2.77
C VAL A 389 -12.28 8.05 2.56
N TYR A 390 -13.54 8.23 2.97
CA TYR A 390 -14.63 7.29 2.74
C TYR A 390 -15.19 7.41 1.31
N GLU A 391 -15.27 6.28 0.62
CA GLU A 391 -15.64 6.23 -0.79
C GLU A 391 -16.55 5.04 -1.12
N ALA A 392 -17.85 5.23 -0.94
CA ALA A 392 -18.86 4.29 -1.40
C ALA A 392 -18.70 3.89 -2.88
N ALA A 393 -18.87 2.59 -3.14
CA ALA A 393 -19.15 2.05 -4.48
C ALA A 393 -20.47 2.61 -5.04
N ASP A 394 -20.66 2.50 -6.36
CA ASP A 394 -21.89 2.92 -7.03
C ASP A 394 -23.06 1.94 -6.88
N CYS A 395 -22.74 0.67 -6.69
CA CYS A 395 -23.67 -0.37 -6.31
C CYS A 395 -22.94 -1.44 -5.49
N ARG A 396 -23.63 -1.94 -4.47
CA ARG A 396 -23.16 -3.07 -3.65
C ARG A 396 -24.04 -4.28 -3.94
N LEU A 397 -23.45 -5.47 -4.07
CA LEU A 397 -24.16 -6.73 -4.25
C LEU A 397 -24.05 -7.62 -3.00
N TRP A 398 -25.07 -8.43 -2.73
CA TRP A 398 -24.93 -9.56 -1.82
C TRP A 398 -24.23 -10.72 -2.53
N TRP A 399 -23.37 -11.44 -1.80
CA TRP A 399 -22.94 -12.78 -2.19
C TRP A 399 -24.16 -13.70 -2.34
N THR A 400 -24.21 -14.48 -3.43
CA THR A 400 -25.11 -15.63 -3.55
C THR A 400 -24.30 -16.92 -3.54
N ARG A 401 -24.95 -18.07 -3.34
CA ARG A 401 -24.25 -19.36 -3.25
C ARG A 401 -23.44 -19.66 -4.51
N GLU A 402 -23.98 -19.31 -5.68
CA GLU A 402 -23.38 -19.55 -6.99
C GLU A 402 -22.09 -18.74 -7.15
N MET A 403 -22.11 -17.47 -6.72
CA MET A 403 -20.95 -16.57 -6.74
C MET A 403 -19.76 -17.07 -5.91
N MET A 404 -19.98 -17.91 -4.91
CA MET A 404 -18.90 -18.45 -4.08
C MET A 404 -18.10 -19.59 -4.75
N TYR A 405 -18.58 -20.11 -5.88
CA TYR A 405 -17.97 -21.25 -6.58
C TYR A 405 -17.81 -21.04 -8.10
N ASP A 406 -18.43 -20.01 -8.66
CA ASP A 406 -18.38 -19.68 -10.09
C ASP A 406 -18.12 -18.18 -10.29
N PRO A 407 -16.88 -17.77 -10.65
CA PRO A 407 -16.55 -16.37 -10.92
C PRO A 407 -17.27 -15.83 -12.16
N THR A 408 -17.63 -16.68 -13.13
CA THR A 408 -18.40 -16.25 -14.31
C THR A 408 -19.80 -15.80 -13.92
N PHE A 409 -20.41 -16.41 -12.90
CA PHE A 409 -21.68 -15.97 -12.35
C PHE A 409 -21.58 -14.62 -11.63
N ILE A 410 -20.44 -14.30 -11.00
CA ILE A 410 -20.15 -12.95 -10.49
C ILE A 410 -20.09 -11.96 -11.66
N TRP A 411 -19.23 -12.22 -12.64
CA TRP A 411 -18.99 -11.34 -13.78
C TRP A 411 -20.28 -11.10 -14.60
N SER A 412 -21.08 -12.13 -14.86
CA SER A 412 -22.37 -12.00 -15.55
C SER A 412 -23.42 -11.23 -14.76
N ARG A 413 -23.41 -11.31 -13.42
CA ARG A 413 -24.24 -10.45 -12.57
C ARG A 413 -23.80 -9.00 -12.69
N VAL A 414 -22.51 -8.73 -12.53
CA VAL A 414 -21.88 -7.40 -12.61
C VAL A 414 -22.14 -6.77 -13.97
N ALA A 415 -21.96 -7.52 -15.06
CA ALA A 415 -22.25 -7.08 -16.42
C ALA A 415 -23.74 -6.77 -16.64
N THR A 416 -24.64 -7.56 -16.07
CA THR A 416 -26.09 -7.28 -16.13
C THR A 416 -26.43 -5.99 -15.38
N VAL A 417 -25.89 -5.81 -14.18
CA VAL A 417 -26.08 -4.61 -13.35
C VAL A 417 -25.53 -3.36 -14.05
N ALA A 418 -24.34 -3.42 -14.66
CA ALA A 418 -23.66 -2.28 -15.27
C ALA A 418 -24.06 -1.96 -16.72
N PHE A 419 -24.37 -2.96 -17.53
CA PHE A 419 -24.53 -2.79 -18.98
C PHE A 419 -25.95 -3.09 -19.49
N LYS A 420 -26.82 -3.68 -18.67
CA LYS A 420 -28.26 -3.88 -19.00
C LYS A 420 -29.21 -3.07 -18.10
N GLU A 421 -28.96 -3.00 -16.80
CA GLU A 421 -29.92 -2.44 -15.82
C GLU A 421 -29.61 -0.99 -15.37
N ARG A 422 -28.38 -0.51 -15.55
CA ARG A 422 -27.98 0.90 -15.30
C ARG A 422 -28.66 1.87 -16.27
N LYS A 423 -29.08 3.04 -15.78
CA LYS A 423 -29.72 4.11 -16.56
C LYS A 423 -29.00 5.43 -16.32
N GLY A 424 -28.33 5.97 -17.35
CA GLY A 424 -27.36 7.05 -17.15
C GLY A 424 -26.23 6.56 -16.24
N THR A 425 -25.93 7.30 -15.17
CA THR A 425 -25.01 6.84 -14.10
C THR A 425 -25.69 5.99 -13.03
N GLN A 426 -27.04 5.86 -13.04
CA GLN A 426 -27.79 5.30 -11.92
C GLN A 426 -27.97 3.77 -12.02
N PHE A 427 -27.50 3.07 -10.99
CA PHE A 427 -27.75 1.65 -10.80
C PHE A 427 -29.13 1.43 -10.20
N ASN A 428 -30.07 0.99 -11.06
CA ASN A 428 -31.47 0.72 -10.70
C ASN A 428 -31.74 -0.79 -10.58
N SER A 429 -30.72 -1.59 -10.32
CA SER A 429 -30.82 -3.04 -10.29
C SER A 429 -31.46 -3.54 -9.00
N LYS A 430 -32.36 -4.52 -9.11
CA LYS A 430 -32.89 -5.29 -7.97
C LYS A 430 -31.82 -6.13 -7.25
N TYR A 431 -30.62 -6.26 -7.82
CA TYR A 431 -29.49 -6.97 -7.22
C TYR A 431 -28.61 -6.07 -6.35
N CYS A 432 -28.71 -4.74 -6.49
CA CYS A 432 -28.04 -3.83 -5.59
C CYS A 432 -28.69 -3.90 -4.20
N VAL A 433 -27.88 -3.91 -3.14
CA VAL A 433 -28.34 -3.90 -1.74
C VAL A 433 -29.21 -2.66 -1.52
N ALA A 434 -30.31 -2.80 -0.78
CA ALA A 434 -31.21 -1.68 -0.50
C ALA A 434 -30.44 -0.48 0.09
N ASN A 435 -30.69 0.71 -0.46
CA ASN A 435 -30.03 1.98 -0.13
C ASN A 435 -28.50 2.02 -0.37
N SER A 436 -27.93 1.14 -1.20
CA SER A 436 -26.48 1.10 -1.48
C SER A 436 -26.01 1.87 -2.71
N THR A 437 -26.92 2.48 -3.47
CA THR A 437 -26.63 3.21 -4.72
C THR A 437 -26.83 4.71 -4.53
N GLY A 438 -26.16 5.53 -5.34
CA GLY A 438 -26.37 6.99 -5.34
C GLY A 438 -25.78 7.73 -4.12
N HIS A 439 -24.88 7.13 -3.36
CA HIS A 439 -24.21 7.80 -2.23
C HIS A 439 -23.36 8.99 -2.73
N PRO A 440 -23.34 10.17 -2.08
CA PRO A 440 -22.69 11.38 -2.62
C PRO A 440 -21.18 11.31 -2.85
N THR A 441 -20.50 10.24 -2.42
CA THR A 441 -19.07 9.94 -2.70
C THR A 441 -18.86 9.05 -3.94
N SER A 442 -19.94 8.62 -4.61
CA SER A 442 -19.94 7.72 -5.78
C SER A 442 -20.39 8.46 -7.05
N ILE A 443 -19.95 7.99 -8.23
CA ILE A 443 -20.24 8.62 -9.54
C ILE A 443 -21.76 8.69 -9.80
N SER A 444 -22.50 7.66 -9.37
CA SER A 444 -23.96 7.57 -9.38
C SER A 444 -24.61 8.56 -8.42
N GLY A 445 -23.99 8.86 -7.27
CA GLY A 445 -24.39 9.97 -6.40
C GLY A 445 -24.11 11.36 -6.97
N GLY A 446 -23.53 11.46 -8.18
CA GLY A 446 -23.15 12.72 -8.81
C GLY A 446 -21.79 13.25 -8.36
N TRP A 447 -20.99 12.45 -7.65
CA TRP A 447 -19.63 12.77 -7.23
C TRP A 447 -18.73 13.11 -8.43
N LYS A 448 -17.80 14.05 -8.24
CA LYS A 448 -16.77 14.44 -9.21
C LYS A 448 -15.48 14.86 -8.51
N ALA A 449 -14.34 14.53 -9.11
CA ALA A 449 -13.05 15.07 -8.71
C ALA A 449 -13.00 16.61 -8.84
N PRO A 450 -12.17 17.31 -8.04
CA PRO A 450 -11.30 16.78 -6.99
C PRO A 450 -11.98 16.61 -5.62
N TRP A 451 -13.26 16.98 -5.47
CA TRP A 451 -13.99 16.95 -4.20
C TRP A 451 -13.94 15.57 -3.52
N LEU A 452 -13.82 15.52 -2.20
CA LEU A 452 -13.78 14.23 -1.47
C LEU A 452 -15.17 13.61 -1.24
N GLY A 453 -16.23 14.42 -1.22
CA GLY A 453 -17.56 14.01 -0.76
C GLY A 453 -17.75 14.19 0.75
N PRO A 454 -18.94 13.91 1.30
CA PRO A 454 -19.14 13.80 2.75
C PRO A 454 -18.34 12.62 3.30
N GLN A 455 -17.65 12.82 4.43
CA GLN A 455 -16.80 11.82 5.07
C GLN A 455 -17.47 11.14 6.26
N ASP A 456 -18.75 11.43 6.50
CA ASP A 456 -19.56 10.78 7.52
C ASP A 456 -19.78 9.30 7.15
N PRO A 457 -19.36 8.33 7.99
CA PRO A 457 -19.63 6.93 7.75
C PRO A 457 -21.15 6.65 7.93
N PRO A 458 -21.76 5.78 7.10
CA PRO A 458 -23.18 5.42 7.20
C PRO A 458 -23.66 5.12 8.63
N ASP A 459 -24.83 5.67 9.01
CA ASP A 459 -25.39 5.68 10.38
C ASP A 459 -25.46 4.32 11.10
N ASN A 460 -25.45 3.22 10.35
CA ASN A 460 -25.54 1.86 10.85
C ASN A 460 -24.16 1.19 11.12
N ILE A 461 -23.06 1.95 11.07
CA ILE A 461 -21.72 1.45 11.37
C ILE A 461 -21.47 1.39 12.88
N ARG A 462 -21.24 0.17 13.39
CA ARG A 462 -20.93 -0.12 14.82
C ARG A 462 -19.69 0.58 15.40
N ALA A 463 -18.89 1.29 14.60
CA ALA A 463 -17.76 2.06 15.10
C ALA A 463 -18.28 3.38 15.72
N GLY A 464 -18.73 3.32 16.97
CA GLY A 464 -19.28 4.47 17.71
C GLY A 464 -18.27 5.59 18.03
N LEU A 465 -16.99 5.39 17.69
CA LEU A 465 -15.93 6.39 17.80
C LEU A 465 -16.18 7.53 16.80
N LYS A 466 -16.70 8.66 17.28
CA LYS A 466 -16.85 9.89 16.50
C LYS A 466 -15.49 10.51 16.18
N GLY A 467 -14.93 10.06 15.05
CA GLY A 467 -13.69 10.55 14.46
C GLY A 467 -12.46 9.74 14.87
N TRP A 468 -11.52 9.63 13.94
CA TRP A 468 -10.20 9.02 14.16
C TRP A 468 -9.27 9.96 14.97
N LYS A 469 -9.72 10.34 16.17
CA LYS A 469 -8.82 10.74 17.25
C LYS A 469 -8.67 9.56 18.19
N LEU A 470 -7.73 8.67 17.85
CA LEU A 470 -6.97 7.99 18.88
C LEU A 470 -6.44 9.06 19.84
N GLN A 471 -6.82 8.97 21.11
CA GLN A 471 -6.14 9.70 22.19
C GLN A 471 -4.84 8.97 22.56
N GLY A 472 -3.99 8.71 21.56
CA GLY A 472 -2.58 8.55 21.88
C GLY A 472 -2.10 9.83 22.58
N LYS A 473 -1.06 9.73 23.42
CA LYS A 473 -0.26 10.91 23.75
C LYS A 473 -0.03 11.66 22.43
N PRO A 474 -0.21 12.99 22.35
CA PRO A 474 0.39 13.74 21.26
C PRO A 474 1.85 13.31 21.25
N LEU A 475 2.34 12.77 20.12
CA LEU A 475 3.78 12.63 19.93
C LEU A 475 4.32 14.02 20.23
N GLU A 476 5.16 14.14 21.26
CA GLU A 476 5.64 15.44 21.70
C GLU A 476 6.25 16.12 20.49
N ALA A 477 6.03 17.43 20.36
CA ALA A 477 6.43 18.16 19.18
C ALA A 477 7.95 18.15 19.09
N LEU A 478 8.50 17.12 18.42
CA LEU A 478 9.91 16.94 18.17
C LEU A 478 10.40 18.26 17.61
N SER A 479 11.39 18.84 18.30
CA SER A 479 12.01 20.08 17.85
C SER A 479 12.41 19.86 16.38
N PRO A 480 11.97 20.73 15.44
CA PRO A 480 12.26 20.52 14.03
C PRO A 480 13.74 20.26 13.82
N GLY A 481 14.06 19.21 13.04
CA GLY A 481 15.44 18.81 12.74
C GLY A 481 16.26 20.05 12.40
N HIS A 482 17.33 20.28 13.17
CA HIS A 482 17.82 21.64 13.41
C HIS A 482 18.32 22.36 12.15
N SER A 483 17.41 23.11 11.51
CA SER A 483 17.71 24.09 10.47
C SER A 483 18.38 25.35 11.06
N THR A 484 19.53 25.13 11.73
CA THR A 484 20.44 26.20 12.13
C THR A 484 21.38 26.49 10.97
N THR A 485 20.99 27.40 10.10
CA THR A 485 21.77 27.90 8.94
C THR A 485 23.05 28.63 9.38
N ASN A 486 24.05 27.87 9.80
CA ASN A 486 25.34 28.36 10.33
C ASN A 486 26.57 27.58 9.85
N SER A 487 26.46 26.77 8.80
CA SER A 487 27.61 26.23 8.07
C SER A 487 28.32 27.35 7.28
N LYS A 488 29.19 28.10 7.98
CA LYS A 488 30.08 29.09 7.33
C LYS A 488 31.13 28.38 6.48
N GLN A 489 30.82 28.14 5.20
CA GLN A 489 31.83 27.83 4.21
C GLN A 489 32.89 28.95 4.17
N THR A 490 34.15 28.59 4.43
CA THR A 490 35.27 29.54 4.46
C THR A 490 35.77 29.85 3.06
N ALA A 491 35.04 30.68 2.32
CA ALA A 491 35.48 31.24 1.05
C ALA A 491 36.25 32.56 1.27
N THR A 492 37.50 32.63 0.82
CA THR A 492 38.37 33.82 0.99
C THR A 492 38.23 34.83 -0.15
N ASN A 493 38.34 36.12 0.22
CA ASN A 493 38.56 37.31 -0.62
C ASN A 493 37.34 38.03 -1.22
N SER A 494 37.17 39.28 -0.78
CA SER A 494 36.25 40.32 -1.27
C SER A 494 37.04 41.36 -2.13
N PRO A 495 36.54 42.56 -2.53
CA PRO A 495 35.20 43.18 -2.39
C PRO A 495 34.62 43.67 -3.76
N THR A 496 33.50 44.38 -3.92
CA THR A 496 32.51 45.06 -3.03
C THR A 496 31.10 44.92 -3.70
N SER A 497 29.96 45.58 -3.42
CA SER A 497 29.60 46.83 -2.70
C SER A 497 28.13 46.84 -2.22
N SER A 498 27.78 47.88 -1.44
CA SER A 498 26.48 48.58 -1.28
C SER A 498 25.18 47.95 -1.88
N THR A 499 24.05 47.86 -1.16
CA THR A 499 23.50 48.86 -0.20
C THR A 499 22.48 48.27 0.81
N LYS A 500 22.34 48.95 1.97
CA LYS A 500 21.29 48.96 3.04
C LYS A 500 19.93 48.26 2.73
N VAL A 501 19.21 47.69 3.71
CA VAL A 501 18.44 48.42 4.76
C VAL A 501 18.10 47.59 6.03
N SER A 502 18.19 48.26 7.19
CA SER A 502 17.55 48.11 8.53
C SER A 502 17.04 46.77 9.13
N LYS A 503 17.32 46.62 10.44
CA LYS A 503 16.80 45.60 11.39
C LYS A 503 16.26 46.29 12.66
N PRO A 504 15.21 45.77 13.35
CA PRO A 504 14.85 46.16 14.73
C PRO A 504 15.53 45.31 15.83
N THR A 505 15.68 45.88 17.03
CA THR A 505 16.18 45.25 18.27
C THR A 505 15.00 44.98 19.24
N SER A 506 15.04 44.19 20.34
CA SER A 506 16.07 43.93 21.36
C SER A 506 15.85 42.53 22.05
N PRO A 507 16.13 42.31 23.36
CA PRO A 507 17.28 41.57 23.91
C PRO A 507 16.93 40.16 24.51
N PRO A 508 17.94 39.33 24.91
CA PRO A 508 17.73 38.00 25.48
C PRO A 508 17.40 38.00 26.99
N GLY A 509 16.97 36.84 27.51
CA GLY A 509 16.77 36.54 28.93
C GLY A 509 17.43 35.21 29.34
N ASP A 510 17.69 35.03 30.64
CA ASP A 510 18.65 34.05 31.17
C ASP A 510 18.22 32.57 31.16
N THR A 511 19.25 31.71 31.15
CA THR A 511 19.18 30.26 31.42
C THR A 511 19.00 29.95 32.90
N SER A 512 18.20 28.92 33.24
CA SER A 512 18.35 28.18 34.51
C SER A 512 17.81 26.76 34.40
N ASP A 513 18.37 25.86 35.21
CA ASP A 513 18.35 24.41 35.01
C ASP A 513 17.01 23.73 35.34
N LYS A 514 16.61 22.80 34.46
CA LYS A 514 15.95 21.51 34.76
C LYS A 514 16.48 20.51 33.74
N ALA A 515 17.29 19.53 34.15
CA ALA A 515 16.85 18.26 34.73
C ALA A 515 16.02 17.45 33.72
N PHE A 516 16.66 16.45 33.11
CA PHE A 516 15.98 15.32 32.48
C PHE A 516 15.47 14.42 33.61
N ASP A 517 14.18 14.05 33.57
CA ASP A 517 13.61 12.99 34.41
C ASP A 517 13.32 11.78 33.49
N ASP A 518 13.62 10.57 33.99
CA ASP A 518 13.37 9.30 33.28
C ASP A 518 11.88 8.95 33.28
N ASP A 519 11.13 9.41 32.27
CA ASP A 519 9.70 9.10 32.13
C ASP A 519 9.47 7.72 31.45
N ALA A 520 10.07 6.69 32.05
CA ALA A 520 9.85 5.28 31.71
C ALA A 520 8.46 4.83 32.18
N VAL A 521 7.43 5.21 31.41
CA VAL A 521 6.03 4.90 31.73
C VAL A 521 5.73 3.42 31.46
N VAL A 522 5.31 2.71 32.51
CA VAL A 522 4.76 1.36 32.44
C VAL A 522 3.40 1.39 31.74
N ASP A 523 3.18 0.52 30.76
CA ASP A 523 1.89 0.34 30.08
C ASP A 523 0.87 -0.37 31.00
N ASP A 524 0.21 0.39 31.88
CA ASP A 524 -1.05 -0.03 32.51
C ASP A 524 -2.19 0.08 31.47
N ILE A 525 -2.46 -1.03 30.78
CA ILE A 525 -3.51 -1.10 29.75
C ILE A 525 -4.87 -1.35 30.41
N ASP A 526 -5.64 -0.29 30.65
CA ASP A 526 -7.08 -0.39 30.98
C ASP A 526 -7.90 -0.83 29.74
N VAL A 527 -7.86 -2.13 29.43
CA VAL A 527 -8.87 -2.76 28.59
C VAL A 527 -10.12 -2.93 29.43
N GLY A 528 -11.09 -2.05 29.23
CA GLY A 528 -12.33 -2.00 30.02
C GLY A 528 -13.02 -3.36 30.16
N GLY A 529 -12.82 -4.01 31.32
CA GLY A 529 -13.26 -5.37 31.60
C GLY A 529 -12.59 -6.05 32.79
N THR A 530 -11.35 -5.68 33.14
CA THR A 530 -10.59 -6.29 34.25
C THR A 530 -10.47 -5.40 35.48
N ASP A 531 -11.37 -5.60 36.45
CA ASP A 531 -11.07 -5.31 37.86
C ASP A 531 -10.23 -6.48 38.43
N ILE A 532 -9.34 -6.20 39.38
CA ILE A 532 -8.26 -7.11 39.80
C ILE A 532 -8.73 -8.18 40.80
N ASP A 533 -9.86 -7.96 41.50
CA ASP A 533 -10.47 -8.95 42.38
C ASP A 533 -11.43 -9.89 41.60
N GLY A 534 -10.93 -11.08 41.27
CA GLY A 534 -11.55 -12.01 40.32
C GLY A 534 -13.00 -12.41 40.61
N LEU A 535 -13.93 -11.80 39.87
CA LEU A 535 -15.32 -12.24 39.70
C LEU A 535 -15.67 -12.36 38.22
N ASN A 536 -16.49 -13.38 37.89
CA ASN A 536 -16.82 -13.72 36.51
C ASN A 536 -17.88 -12.78 35.92
N VAL A 537 -17.49 -11.90 35.00
CA VAL A 537 -18.37 -10.93 34.34
C VAL A 537 -18.63 -11.35 32.88
N ASP A 538 -19.75 -12.02 32.64
CA ASP A 538 -20.28 -12.19 31.29
C ASP A 538 -20.66 -10.81 30.72
N SER A 539 -20.14 -10.42 29.56
CA SER A 539 -20.57 -9.18 28.89
C SER A 539 -22.04 -9.29 28.43
N ASP A 540 -22.71 -8.15 28.23
CA ASP A 540 -24.09 -8.13 27.69
C ASP A 540 -24.17 -8.86 26.33
N GLU A 541 -23.12 -8.78 25.52
CA GLU A 541 -23.03 -9.45 24.21
C GLU A 541 -22.86 -10.96 24.37
N LEU A 542 -21.99 -11.42 25.28
CA LEU A 542 -21.83 -12.85 25.59
C LEU A 542 -23.10 -13.44 26.22
N THR A 543 -23.78 -12.67 27.08
CA THR A 543 -25.08 -13.01 27.68
C THR A 543 -26.16 -13.15 26.61
N SER A 544 -26.26 -12.18 25.69
CA SER A 544 -27.18 -12.21 24.56
C SER A 544 -26.94 -13.41 23.63
N ILE A 545 -25.68 -13.72 23.33
CA ILE A 545 -25.27 -14.87 22.50
C ILE A 545 -25.61 -16.20 23.20
N LYS A 546 -25.31 -16.34 24.51
CA LYS A 546 -25.71 -17.50 25.33
C LYS A 546 -27.23 -17.67 25.35
N GLN A 547 -27.98 -16.58 25.48
CA GLN A 547 -29.45 -16.60 25.51
C GLN A 547 -30.04 -16.99 24.15
N ALA A 548 -29.50 -16.46 23.04
CA ALA A 548 -29.86 -16.89 21.68
C ALA A 548 -29.60 -18.39 21.48
N CYS A 549 -28.43 -18.88 21.86
CA CYS A 549 -28.08 -20.30 21.84
C CYS A 549 -29.05 -21.17 22.66
N SER A 550 -29.47 -20.72 23.84
CA SER A 550 -30.43 -21.46 24.69
C SER A 550 -31.84 -21.58 24.12
N SER A 551 -32.18 -20.76 23.11
CA SER A 551 -33.52 -20.65 22.53
C SER A 551 -33.63 -21.13 21.07
N TYR A 552 -32.51 -21.47 20.43
CA TYR A 552 -32.47 -21.88 19.03
C TYR A 552 -32.84 -23.36 18.84
N THR A 553 -33.98 -23.62 18.20
CA THR A 553 -34.51 -24.98 17.94
C THR A 553 -34.31 -25.44 16.48
N GLY A 554 -33.32 -24.89 15.77
CA GLY A 554 -33.02 -25.23 14.38
C GLY A 554 -32.03 -26.39 14.24
N ASP A 555 -31.15 -26.30 13.25
CA ASP A 555 -30.24 -27.40 12.88
C ASP A 555 -29.28 -27.79 14.01
N ALA A 556 -29.33 -29.07 14.41
CA ALA A 556 -28.57 -29.61 15.53
C ALA A 556 -27.03 -29.52 15.35
N TRP A 557 -26.53 -29.44 14.12
CA TRP A 557 -25.10 -29.23 13.87
C TRP A 557 -24.66 -27.80 14.21
N LEU A 558 -25.50 -26.80 13.92
CA LEU A 558 -25.21 -25.39 14.18
C LEU A 558 -25.19 -25.10 15.69
N VAL A 559 -26.15 -25.68 16.43
CA VAL A 559 -26.16 -25.68 17.91
C VAL A 559 -24.86 -26.27 18.46
N ARG A 560 -24.40 -27.39 17.89
CA ARG A 560 -23.22 -28.10 18.40
C ARG A 560 -21.91 -27.34 18.15
N VAL A 561 -21.79 -26.64 17.03
CA VAL A 561 -20.61 -25.82 16.70
C VAL A 561 -20.59 -24.52 17.51
N ILE A 562 -21.69 -23.74 17.48
CA ILE A 562 -21.71 -22.40 18.09
C ILE A 562 -21.89 -22.50 19.62
N CYS A 563 -22.90 -23.24 20.08
CA CYS A 563 -23.25 -23.29 21.51
C CYS A 563 -22.37 -24.27 22.30
N GLY A 564 -21.63 -25.15 21.63
CA GLY A 564 -20.61 -26.01 22.25
C GLY A 564 -19.40 -25.24 22.78
N ALA A 565 -18.93 -24.23 22.03
CA ALA A 565 -17.81 -23.39 22.45
C ALA A 565 -18.15 -22.43 23.60
N LEU A 566 -19.42 -21.98 23.67
CA LEU A 566 -19.88 -20.96 24.63
C LEU A 566 -20.17 -21.49 26.05
N ASN A 567 -20.40 -22.80 26.18
CA ASN A 567 -20.67 -23.49 27.45
C ASN A 567 -19.46 -24.37 27.82
N GLY A 568 -18.29 -23.73 27.96
CA GLY A 568 -16.99 -24.36 28.19
C GLY A 568 -17.06 -25.60 29.09
N SER A 569 -16.56 -26.73 28.58
CA SER A 569 -16.70 -28.04 29.21
C SER A 569 -16.10 -28.06 30.62
N LYS A 570 -16.91 -28.48 31.59
CA LYS A 570 -16.57 -28.65 33.01
C LYS A 570 -15.36 -29.56 33.25
#